data_AF-A0A8C6JV83-F1
#
_entry.id   AF-A0A8C6JV83-F1
#
_cell.length_a   1.000
_cell.length_b   1.000
_cell.length_c   1.000
_cell.angle_alpha   90.00
_cell.angle_beta   90.00
_cell.angle_gamma   90.00
#
_symmetry.space_group_name_H-M   'P 1'
#
loop_
_entity.id
_entity.type
_entity.pdbx_description
1 polymer ?
#
loop_
_entity_poly.entity_id
_entity_poly.type
_entity_poly.pdbx_seq_one_letter_code
_entity_poly.pdbx_strand_id
1 'polypeptide(L)'
;MEPSSPPDPGIPAGKRSSMPQRNYRVLVGVTGSVAALKLPLLIAELLKITGLWKGRSDPVLHIELRRWADLMLVAPLDANTLAKLANGICDNLLTCVIRAWDLSKPLLFCPAMNTAMWEHPITAQHVEQLKGFGYTEIPCVVKKLVCGDEGRGAMAEVWTIVESVKRILEEQGLPAQS
;
A
#
# COMPACT_ATOMS: atom_id res chain seq x y z
N MET A 1 -4.01 47.58 37.20
CA MET A 1 -3.53 46.43 37.99
C MET A 1 -4.49 45.29 37.73
N GLU A 2 -4.14 44.42 36.77
CA GLU A 2 -4.82 43.13 36.61
C GLU A 2 -4.03 42.06 37.37
N PRO A 3 -4.70 41.08 38.00
CA PRO A 3 -4.03 40.08 38.84
C PRO A 3 -3.40 38.97 37.99
N SER A 4 -2.16 38.61 38.29
CA SER A 4 -1.42 37.51 37.66
C SER A 4 -1.95 36.15 38.12
N SER A 5 -2.30 35.29 37.16
CA SER A 5 -2.67 33.89 37.37
C SER A 5 -1.49 33.07 37.95
N PRO A 6 -1.74 32.09 38.84
CA PRO A 6 -0.68 31.27 39.42
C PRO A 6 -0.07 30.31 38.38
N PRO A 7 1.22 29.95 38.52
CA PRO A 7 1.87 28.98 37.64
C PRO A 7 1.35 27.55 37.87
N ASP A 8 1.14 26.83 36.77
CA ASP A 8 0.65 25.46 36.70
C ASP A 8 1.60 24.47 37.40
N PRO A 9 1.14 23.51 38.22
CA PRO A 9 2.01 22.54 38.88
C PRO A 9 2.57 21.56 37.85
N GLY A 10 3.87 21.68 37.57
CA GLY A 10 4.57 20.87 36.58
C GLY A 10 4.39 19.36 36.80
N ILE A 11 3.89 18.68 35.77
CA ILE A 11 3.91 17.22 35.68
C ILE A 11 5.38 16.76 35.61
N PRO A 12 5.84 15.86 36.50
CA PRO A 12 7.22 15.39 36.45
C PRO A 12 7.47 14.65 35.13
N ALA A 13 8.56 15.04 34.45
CA ALA A 13 9.01 14.44 33.21
C ALA A 13 9.35 12.96 33.40
N GLY A 14 8.35 12.09 33.19
CA GLY A 14 8.56 10.65 33.07
C GLY A 14 9.48 10.36 31.90
N LYS A 15 10.63 9.71 32.17
CA LYS A 15 11.56 9.21 31.15
C LYS A 15 10.77 8.37 30.14
N ARG A 16 10.53 8.91 28.95
CA ARG A 16 10.13 8.10 27.78
C ARG A 16 11.31 7.18 27.49
N SER A 17 11.22 5.92 27.89
CA SER A 17 12.09 4.89 27.37
C SER A 17 11.92 4.88 25.85
N SER A 18 12.92 5.38 25.12
CA SER A 18 12.92 5.38 23.67
C SER A 18 12.90 3.92 23.21
N MET A 19 11.75 3.43 22.75
CA MET A 19 11.72 2.20 21.97
C MET A 19 12.72 2.36 20.81
N PRO A 20 13.53 1.33 20.50
CA PRO A 20 14.42 1.38 19.35
C PRO A 20 13.58 1.68 18.11
N GLN A 21 13.92 2.74 17.38
CA GLN A 21 13.28 3.07 16.11
C GLN A 21 13.55 1.93 15.12
N ARG A 22 12.53 1.13 14.84
CA ARG A 22 12.58 0.07 13.83
C ARG A 22 12.32 0.68 12.46
N ASN A 23 13.26 0.51 11.54
CA ASN A 23 13.10 0.94 10.15
C ASN A 23 12.51 -0.21 9.33
N TYR A 24 11.33 0.02 8.73
CA TYR A 24 10.68 -0.94 7.83
C TYR A 24 10.68 -0.40 6.40
N ARG A 25 10.88 -1.29 5.42
CA ARG A 25 10.85 -0.96 3.99
C ARG A 25 9.52 -1.41 3.38
N VAL A 26 8.65 -0.44 3.11
CA VAL A 26 7.33 -0.69 2.49
C VAL A 26 7.39 -0.38 1.01
N LEU A 27 7.05 -1.36 0.18
CA LEU A 27 6.87 -1.16 -1.25
C LEU A 27 5.40 -0.85 -1.56
N VAL A 28 5.15 0.31 -2.15
CA VAL A 28 3.78 0.75 -2.50
C VAL A 28 3.55 0.60 -4.00
N GLY A 29 2.58 -0.23 -4.37
CA GLY A 29 2.02 -0.34 -5.71
C GLY A 29 0.77 0.52 -5.85
N VAL A 30 0.64 1.23 -6.96
CA VAL A 30 -0.51 2.09 -7.25
C VAL A 30 -1.09 1.69 -8.60
N THR A 31 -2.40 1.54 -8.67
CA THR A 31 -3.14 1.20 -9.90
C THR A 31 -4.32 2.16 -10.08
N GLY A 32 -5.10 2.00 -11.14
CA GLY A 32 -6.24 2.87 -11.46
C GLY A 32 -5.96 3.87 -12.57
N SER A 33 -7.04 4.42 -13.12
CA SER A 33 -7.04 5.29 -14.31
C SER A 33 -6.16 6.54 -14.15
N VAL A 34 -6.06 7.10 -12.94
CA VAL A 34 -5.24 8.30 -12.66
C VAL A 34 -3.75 7.94 -12.54
N ALA A 35 -3.43 6.79 -11.96
CA ALA A 35 -2.05 6.28 -11.94
C ALA A 35 -1.59 5.96 -13.37
N ALA A 36 -2.44 5.35 -14.20
CA ALA A 36 -2.15 5.06 -15.60
C ALA A 36 -1.84 6.32 -16.44
N LEU A 37 -2.44 7.47 -16.12
CA LEU A 37 -2.22 8.73 -16.84
C LEU A 37 -0.99 9.50 -16.34
N LYS A 38 -0.76 9.55 -15.02
CA LYS A 38 0.33 10.35 -14.44
C LYS A 38 1.64 9.59 -14.32
N LEU A 39 1.61 8.27 -14.23
CA LEU A 39 2.82 7.46 -14.06
C LEU A 39 3.77 7.53 -15.27
N PRO A 40 3.30 7.47 -16.54
CA PRO A 40 4.20 7.67 -17.68
C PRO A 40 4.85 9.06 -17.70
N LEU A 41 4.12 10.10 -17.29
CA LEU A 41 4.65 11.47 -17.17
C LEU A 41 5.66 11.58 -16.03
N LEU A 42 5.37 10.97 -14.88
CA LEU A 42 6.28 10.93 -13.73
C LEU A 42 7.56 10.15 -14.07
N ILE A 43 7.45 9.00 -14.75
CA ILE A 43 8.61 8.23 -15.24
C ILE A 43 9.40 9.05 -16.25
N ALA A 44 8.74 9.74 -17.19
CA ALA A 44 9.42 10.61 -18.15
C ALA A 44 10.20 11.75 -17.48
N GLU A 45 9.70 12.32 -16.38
CA GLU A 45 10.44 13.32 -15.60
C GLU A 45 11.57 12.70 -14.76
N LEU A 46 11.34 11.55 -14.12
CA LEU A 46 12.34 10.86 -13.31
C LEU A 46 13.52 10.34 -14.16
N LEU A 47 13.27 9.90 -15.40
CA LEU A 47 14.31 9.48 -16.35
C LEU A 47 15.22 10.63 -16.80
N LYS A 48 14.80 11.89 -16.64
CA LYS A 48 15.65 13.07 -16.93
C LYS A 48 16.67 13.35 -15.83
N ILE A 49 16.53 12.74 -14.66
CA ILE A 49 17.49 12.86 -13.56
C ILE A 49 18.73 12.03 -13.93
N THR A 50 19.84 12.71 -14.20
CA THR A 50 21.11 12.07 -14.57
C THR A 50 21.62 11.19 -13.42
N GLY A 51 21.84 9.89 -13.73
CA GLY A 51 22.30 8.90 -12.75
C GLY A 51 21.22 8.02 -12.15
N LEU A 52 19.94 8.23 -12.49
CA LEU A 52 18.85 7.37 -12.00
C LEU A 52 18.82 5.99 -12.68
N TRP A 53 19.42 5.87 -13.88
CA TRP A 53 19.56 4.61 -14.64
C TRP A 53 20.87 4.60 -15.44
N LYS A 54 21.71 3.57 -15.26
CA LYS A 54 22.99 3.42 -15.96
C LYS A 54 23.11 2.06 -16.67
N GLY A 55 22.36 1.91 -17.75
CA GLY A 55 22.66 0.93 -18.80
C GLY A 55 22.50 -0.55 -18.43
N ARG A 56 22.50 -1.40 -19.46
CA ARG A 56 22.28 -2.86 -19.38
C ARG A 56 23.43 -3.59 -18.68
N SER A 57 23.48 -3.49 -17.36
CA SER A 57 23.97 -4.52 -16.44
C SER A 57 23.17 -4.53 -15.13
N ASP A 58 21.96 -3.98 -15.16
CA ASP A 58 21.15 -3.77 -13.96
C ASP A 58 20.52 -5.11 -13.51
N PRO A 59 20.66 -5.48 -12.23
CA PRO A 59 19.90 -6.57 -11.65
C PRO A 59 18.39 -6.44 -11.94
N VAL A 60 17.72 -7.58 -12.11
CA VAL A 60 16.32 -7.63 -12.56
C VAL A 60 15.43 -6.88 -11.56
N LEU A 61 15.04 -5.64 -11.86
CA LEU A 61 14.45 -4.69 -10.91
C LEU A 61 13.29 -5.26 -10.07
N HIS A 62 12.38 -6.04 -10.66
CA HIS A 62 11.27 -6.62 -9.91
C HIS A 62 11.72 -7.64 -8.84
N ILE A 63 12.86 -8.31 -9.07
CA ILE A 63 13.51 -9.21 -8.11
C ILE A 63 14.24 -8.42 -7.02
N GLU A 64 14.77 -7.25 -7.33
CA GLU A 64 15.38 -6.38 -6.32
C GLU A 64 14.35 -5.78 -5.38
N LEU A 65 13.27 -5.24 -5.95
CA LEU A 65 12.19 -4.62 -5.19
C LEU A 65 11.55 -5.62 -4.21
N ARG A 66 11.28 -6.86 -4.63
CA ARG A 66 10.76 -7.90 -3.71
C ARG A 66 11.74 -8.28 -2.60
N ARG A 67 13.06 -8.25 -2.88
CA ARG A 67 14.09 -8.59 -1.90
C ARG A 67 14.25 -7.47 -0.87
N TRP A 68 14.23 -6.23 -1.36
CA TRP A 68 14.42 -5.03 -0.56
C TRP A 68 13.27 -4.77 0.41
N ALA A 69 12.02 -5.01 -0.01
CA ALA A 69 10.85 -4.69 0.79
C ALA A 69 10.54 -5.75 1.86
N ASP A 70 10.12 -5.31 3.04
CA ASP A 70 9.64 -6.17 4.13
C ASP A 70 8.13 -6.45 4.00
N LEU A 71 7.40 -5.53 3.37
CA LEU A 71 5.96 -5.58 3.14
C LEU A 71 5.61 -4.94 1.80
N MET A 72 4.59 -5.47 1.14
CA MET A 72 3.99 -4.85 -0.05
C MET A 72 2.58 -4.36 0.24
N LEU A 73 2.28 -3.12 -0.16
CA LEU A 73 0.95 -2.53 -0.11
C LEU A 73 0.52 -2.12 -1.52
N VAL A 74 -0.65 -2.57 -1.98
CA VAL A 74 -1.26 -2.10 -3.23
C VAL A 74 -2.50 -1.28 -2.91
N ALA A 75 -2.43 0.05 -3.05
CA ALA A 75 -3.52 0.95 -2.71
C ALA A 75 -3.54 2.21 -3.60
N PRO A 76 -4.59 2.43 -4.42
CA PRO A 76 -5.68 1.51 -4.70
C PRO A 76 -5.25 0.32 -5.57
N LEU A 77 -5.96 -0.80 -5.41
CA LEU A 77 -6.00 -1.92 -6.36
C LEU A 77 -7.28 -1.83 -7.21
N ASP A 78 -7.14 -1.47 -8.48
CA ASP A 78 -8.26 -1.40 -9.42
C ASP A 78 -8.71 -2.80 -9.88
N ALA A 79 -9.88 -2.87 -10.53
CA ALA A 79 -10.45 -4.13 -11.01
C ALA A 79 -9.57 -4.84 -12.06
N ASN A 80 -8.82 -4.08 -12.87
CA ASN A 80 -8.00 -4.61 -13.95
C ASN A 80 -6.74 -5.30 -13.41
N THR A 81 -6.00 -4.65 -12.52
CA THR A 81 -4.87 -5.25 -11.84
C THR A 81 -5.34 -6.38 -10.92
N LEU A 82 -6.47 -6.25 -10.23
CA LEU A 82 -7.06 -7.36 -9.47
C LEU A 82 -7.24 -8.61 -10.35
N ALA A 83 -7.85 -8.46 -11.53
CA ALA A 83 -8.03 -9.56 -12.48
C ALA A 83 -6.69 -10.11 -13.00
N LYS A 84 -5.71 -9.24 -13.30
CA LYS A 84 -4.38 -9.67 -13.72
C LYS A 84 -3.67 -10.51 -12.65
N LEU A 85 -3.72 -10.07 -11.40
CA LEU A 85 -3.09 -10.77 -10.29
C LEU A 85 -3.76 -12.12 -10.03
N ALA A 86 -5.09 -12.17 -10.05
CA ALA A 86 -5.88 -13.38 -9.89
C ALA A 86 -5.55 -14.43 -10.98
N ASN A 87 -5.31 -13.99 -12.21
CA ASN A 87 -5.04 -14.85 -13.36
C ASN A 87 -3.54 -15.02 -13.67
N GLY A 88 -2.65 -14.49 -12.83
CA GLY A 88 -1.19 -14.64 -12.99
C GLY A 88 -0.55 -13.86 -14.14
N ILE A 89 -1.21 -12.82 -14.64
CA ILE A 89 -0.67 -11.93 -15.68
C ILE A 89 0.39 -11.00 -15.06
N CYS A 90 1.59 -11.00 -15.65
CA CYS A 90 2.74 -10.18 -15.24
C CYS A 90 3.28 -9.35 -16.41
N ASP A 91 2.54 -8.31 -16.79
CA ASP A 91 2.81 -7.51 -18.00
C ASP A 91 3.40 -6.11 -17.73
N ASN A 92 3.63 -5.79 -16.46
CA ASN A 92 4.24 -4.53 -16.02
C ASN A 92 5.02 -4.73 -14.71
N LEU A 93 5.80 -3.74 -14.31
CA LEU A 93 6.68 -3.83 -13.13
C LEU A 93 5.93 -4.29 -11.87
N LEU A 94 4.77 -3.69 -11.57
CA LEU A 94 3.98 -4.02 -10.37
C LEU A 94 3.53 -5.49 -10.38
N THR A 95 2.92 -5.91 -11.49
CA THR A 95 2.44 -7.30 -11.63
C THR A 95 3.58 -8.32 -11.66
N CYS A 96 4.74 -7.98 -12.21
CA CYS A 96 5.95 -8.81 -12.12
C CYS A 96 6.50 -8.93 -10.69
N VAL A 97 6.54 -7.84 -9.92
CA VAL A 97 6.95 -7.87 -8.50
C VAL A 97 6.02 -8.77 -7.70
N ILE A 98 4.70 -8.58 -7.83
CA ILE A 98 3.70 -9.36 -7.09
C ILE A 98 3.74 -10.83 -7.50
N ARG A 99 3.88 -11.12 -8.80
CA ARG A 99 3.98 -12.51 -9.28
C ARG A 99 5.19 -13.24 -8.71
N ALA A 100 6.28 -12.52 -8.52
CA ALA A 100 7.49 -13.05 -7.92
C ALA A 100 7.44 -13.01 -6.38
N TRP A 101 6.47 -12.37 -5.73
CA TRP A 101 6.50 -12.02 -4.30
C TRP A 101 6.83 -13.20 -3.38
N ASP A 102 7.54 -12.92 -2.30
CA ASP A 102 7.84 -13.92 -1.28
C ASP A 102 6.63 -14.06 -0.36
N LEU A 103 5.96 -15.22 -0.39
CA LEU A 103 4.73 -15.43 0.39
C LEU A 103 4.98 -15.48 1.90
N SER A 104 6.22 -15.56 2.36
CA SER A 104 6.53 -15.37 3.78
C SER A 104 6.44 -13.90 4.22
N LYS A 105 6.45 -12.95 3.27
CA LYS A 105 6.34 -11.51 3.54
C LYS A 105 4.90 -11.04 3.35
N PRO A 106 4.38 -10.16 4.22
CA PRO A 106 3.02 -9.66 4.10
C PRO A 106 2.82 -8.86 2.81
N LEU A 107 1.72 -9.17 2.12
CA LEU A 107 1.19 -8.37 1.01
C LEU A 107 -0.23 -7.96 1.35
N LEU A 108 -0.46 -6.65 1.44
CA LEU A 108 -1.76 -6.04 1.65
C LEU A 108 -2.26 -5.42 0.35
N PHE A 109 -3.56 -5.50 0.11
CA PHE A 109 -4.18 -4.81 -1.02
C PHE A 109 -5.45 -4.11 -0.58
N CYS A 110 -5.68 -2.91 -1.10
CA CYS A 110 -6.85 -2.10 -0.84
C CYS A 110 -7.61 -1.90 -2.15
N PRO A 111 -8.65 -2.70 -2.43
CA PRO A 111 -9.40 -2.54 -3.66
C PRO A 111 -10.06 -1.15 -3.72
N ALA A 112 -10.19 -0.62 -4.94
CA ALA A 112 -10.98 0.58 -5.18
C ALA A 112 -11.51 0.57 -6.62
N MET A 113 -12.83 0.59 -6.77
CA MET A 113 -13.50 0.54 -8.06
C MET A 113 -14.94 1.05 -7.94
N ASN A 114 -15.58 1.32 -9.07
CA ASN A 114 -16.99 1.68 -9.10
C ASN A 114 -17.86 0.55 -8.48
N THR A 115 -18.99 0.92 -7.87
CA THR A 115 -19.94 -0.01 -7.23
C THR A 115 -20.35 -1.17 -8.13
N ALA A 116 -20.67 -0.91 -9.39
CA ALA A 116 -21.07 -1.95 -10.33
C ALA A 116 -19.93 -2.93 -10.63
N MET A 117 -18.67 -2.46 -10.61
CA MET A 117 -17.50 -3.33 -10.72
C MET A 117 -17.29 -4.15 -9.45
N TRP A 118 -17.51 -3.54 -8.28
CA TRP A 118 -17.38 -4.22 -6.99
C TRP A 118 -18.42 -5.33 -6.81
N GLU A 119 -19.67 -5.07 -7.19
CA GLU A 119 -20.79 -6.02 -7.10
C GLU A 119 -20.76 -7.10 -8.17
N HIS A 120 -19.92 -6.95 -9.21
CA HIS A 120 -19.77 -7.98 -10.23
C HIS A 120 -19.22 -9.28 -9.61
N PRO A 121 -19.83 -10.46 -9.90
CA PRO A 121 -19.46 -11.72 -9.24
C PRO A 121 -17.99 -12.11 -9.43
N ILE A 122 -17.39 -11.74 -10.57
CA ILE A 122 -15.97 -12.00 -10.83
C ILE A 122 -15.05 -11.28 -9.83
N THR A 123 -15.45 -10.12 -9.33
CA THR A 123 -14.63 -9.34 -8.40
C THR A 123 -14.51 -10.08 -7.07
N ALA A 124 -15.63 -10.61 -6.56
CA ALA A 124 -15.62 -11.44 -5.36
C ALA A 124 -14.74 -12.69 -5.53
N GLN A 125 -14.80 -13.34 -6.71
CA GLN A 125 -13.95 -14.49 -7.01
C GLN A 125 -12.46 -14.12 -7.01
N HIS A 126 -12.08 -13.02 -7.67
CA HIS A 126 -10.69 -12.58 -7.70
C HIS A 126 -10.17 -12.15 -6.32
N VAL A 127 -10.99 -11.45 -5.52
CA VAL A 127 -10.64 -11.08 -4.14
C VAL A 127 -10.38 -12.33 -3.30
N GLU A 128 -11.26 -13.33 -3.40
CA GLU A 128 -11.10 -14.57 -2.63
C GLU A 128 -9.88 -15.38 -3.10
N GLN A 129 -9.56 -15.37 -4.39
CA GLN A 129 -8.32 -15.99 -4.90
C GLN A 129 -7.07 -15.32 -4.31
N LEU A 130 -7.02 -13.98 -4.31
CA LEU A 130 -5.89 -13.24 -3.72
C LEU A 130 -5.76 -13.55 -2.21
N LYS A 131 -6.87 -13.60 -1.48
CA LYS A 131 -6.87 -14.02 -0.07
C LYS A 131 -6.40 -15.45 0.10
N GLY A 132 -6.80 -16.36 -0.80
CA GLY A 132 -6.34 -17.75 -0.85
C GLY A 132 -4.83 -17.90 -1.08
N PHE A 133 -4.17 -16.91 -1.70
CA PHE A 133 -2.71 -16.84 -1.81
C PHE A 133 -2.01 -16.38 -0.52
N GLY A 134 -2.77 -15.98 0.51
CA GLY A 134 -2.26 -15.42 1.75
C GLY A 134 -2.16 -13.89 1.76
N TYR A 135 -2.69 -13.21 0.74
CA TYR A 135 -2.71 -11.75 0.72
C TYR A 135 -3.81 -11.21 1.64
N THR A 136 -3.53 -10.08 2.29
CA THR A 136 -4.44 -9.47 3.25
C THR A 136 -5.24 -8.35 2.58
N GLU A 137 -6.56 -8.51 2.56
CA GLU A 137 -7.47 -7.48 2.07
C GLU A 137 -7.64 -6.36 3.11
N ILE A 138 -7.51 -5.10 2.66
CA ILE A 138 -8.06 -3.93 3.33
C ILE A 138 -9.35 -3.57 2.59
N PRO A 139 -10.53 -3.83 3.18
CA PRO A 139 -11.78 -3.82 2.44
C PRO A 139 -12.18 -2.42 1.98
N CYS A 140 -12.84 -2.35 0.82
CA CYS A 140 -13.50 -1.13 0.36
C CYS A 140 -14.54 -0.65 1.38
N VAL A 141 -14.72 0.66 1.44
CA VAL A 141 -15.78 1.32 2.21
C VAL A 141 -16.96 1.72 1.32
N VAL A 142 -18.09 1.99 1.95
CA VAL A 142 -19.23 2.65 1.31
C VAL A 142 -18.99 4.15 1.36
N LYS A 143 -19.09 4.83 0.21
CA LYS A 143 -19.09 6.30 0.16
C LYS A 143 -20.30 6.78 -0.64
N LYS A 144 -20.84 7.93 -0.22
CA LYS A 144 -21.83 8.66 -1.01
C LYS A 144 -21.15 9.16 -2.29
N LEU A 145 -21.64 8.70 -3.44
CA LEU A 145 -21.20 9.19 -4.73
C LEU A 145 -21.75 10.60 -4.97
N VAL A 146 -21.08 11.37 -5.83
CA VAL A 146 -21.50 12.74 -6.20
C VAL A 146 -22.91 12.75 -6.83
N CYS A 147 -23.36 11.62 -7.39
CA CYS A 147 -24.71 11.45 -7.94
C CYS A 147 -25.82 11.25 -6.89
N GLY A 148 -25.49 11.11 -5.60
CA GLY A 148 -26.45 10.86 -4.52
C GLY A 148 -26.62 9.39 -4.14
N ASP A 149 -26.12 8.46 -4.96
CA ASP A 149 -26.15 7.03 -4.68
C ASP A 149 -25.09 6.63 -3.64
N GLU A 150 -25.46 5.76 -2.69
CA GLU A 150 -24.53 5.11 -1.78
C GLU A 150 -24.06 3.80 -2.40
N GLY A 151 -22.74 3.62 -2.50
CA GLY A 151 -22.17 2.45 -3.14
C GLY A 151 -20.90 1.97 -2.47
N ARG A 152 -20.73 0.65 -2.39
CA ARG A 152 -19.52 0.00 -1.91
C ARG A 152 -18.49 -0.07 -3.03
N GLY A 153 -17.22 0.17 -2.72
CA GLY A 153 -16.14 0.10 -3.70
C GLY A 153 -15.11 1.22 -3.61
N ALA A 154 -15.36 2.22 -2.75
CA ALA A 154 -14.37 3.25 -2.47
C ALA A 154 -13.20 2.67 -1.67
N MET A 155 -11.98 3.15 -1.98
CA MET A 155 -10.78 2.80 -1.20
C MET A 155 -10.99 3.14 0.28
N ALA A 156 -10.47 2.28 1.17
CA ALA A 156 -10.39 2.60 2.58
C ALA A 156 -9.66 3.92 2.81
N GLU A 157 -9.96 4.57 3.93
CA GLU A 157 -9.30 5.81 4.29
C GLU A 157 -7.81 5.58 4.57
N VAL A 158 -6.99 6.60 4.31
CA VAL A 158 -5.53 6.51 4.42
C VAL A 158 -5.10 6.07 5.82
N TRP A 159 -5.73 6.59 6.86
CA TRP A 159 -5.45 6.23 8.25
C TRP A 159 -5.75 4.76 8.54
N THR A 160 -6.88 4.23 8.04
CA THR A 160 -7.23 2.81 8.16
C THR A 160 -6.20 1.92 7.46
N ILE A 161 -5.70 2.34 6.31
CA ILE A 161 -4.64 1.63 5.58
C ILE A 161 -3.34 1.62 6.41
N VAL A 162 -2.93 2.77 6.94
CA VAL A 162 -1.72 2.91 7.75
C VAL A 162 -1.81 2.10 9.04
N GLU A 163 -2.94 2.10 9.73
CA GLU A 163 -3.17 1.28 10.93
C GLU A 163 -3.09 -0.21 10.62
N SER A 164 -3.65 -0.64 9.49
CA SER A 164 -3.57 -2.04 9.04
C SER A 164 -2.13 -2.47 8.78
N VAL A 165 -1.34 -1.62 8.11
CA VAL A 165 0.09 -1.88 7.87
C VAL A 165 0.87 -1.95 9.18
N LYS A 166 0.67 -1.01 10.10
CA LYS A 166 1.33 -1.01 11.42
C LYS A 166 1.04 -2.28 12.19
N ARG A 167 -0.24 -2.67 12.28
CA ARG A 167 -0.67 -3.89 12.97
C ARG A 167 0.04 -5.13 12.42
N ILE A 168 0.09 -5.30 11.10
CA ILE A 168 0.76 -6.44 10.47
C ILE A 168 2.27 -6.45 10.74
N LEU A 169 2.92 -5.28 10.69
CA LEU A 169 4.34 -5.16 11.02
C LEU A 169 4.65 -5.49 12.49
N GLU A 170 3.73 -5.17 13.41
CA GLU A 170 3.85 -5.52 14.84
C GLU A 170 3.65 -7.03 15.07
N GLU A 171 2.64 -7.63 14.44
CA GLU A 171 2.29 -9.07 14.57
C GLU A 171 3.41 -9.99 14.07
N GLN A 172 4.10 -9.62 12.99
CA GLN A 172 5.10 -10.48 12.35
C GLN A 172 6.45 -10.53 13.09
N GLY A 173 6.70 -9.67 14.08
CA GLY A 173 7.96 -9.65 14.82
C GLY A 173 9.21 -9.57 13.93
N LEU A 174 9.08 -9.04 12.71
CA LEU A 174 10.11 -9.08 11.67
C LEU A 174 11.41 -8.48 12.20
N PRO A 175 12.56 -9.17 12.04
CA PRO A 175 13.82 -8.70 12.57
C PRO A 175 14.21 -7.37 11.88
N ALA A 176 14.41 -6.34 12.70
CA ALA A 176 14.97 -5.08 12.23
C ALA A 176 16.39 -5.36 11.68
N GLN A 177 16.64 -5.00 10.43
CA GLN A 177 18.01 -4.97 9.93
C GLN A 177 18.72 -3.77 10.57
N SER A 178 19.83 -4.07 11.24
CA SER A 178 20.80 -3.13 11.83
C SER A 178 21.48 -2.26 10.77
#